data_AF-A0A368NBK8-F1
#
_entry.id   AF-A0A368NBK8-F1
#
_cell.length_a   1.000
_cell.length_b   1.000
_cell.length_c   1.000
_cell.angle_alpha   90.00
_cell.angle_beta   90.00
_cell.angle_gamma   90.00
#
_symmetry.space_group_name_H-M   'P 1'
#
loop_
_entity.id
_entity.type
_entity.pdbx_description
1 polymer ?
#
loop_
_entity_poly.entity_id
_entity_poly.type
_entity_poly.pdbx_seq_one_letter_code
_entity_poly.pdbx_strand_id
1 'polypeptide(L)' 'MSGNVVPRERVREGVVECPLCGRQIATPVEHVLVYSTVERADVDTADAIRCPACTGVSFVVDRSDGEGEG' A
#
# COMPACT_ATOMS: atom_id res chain seq x y z
N MET A 1 -7.09 -3.98 -15.49
CA MET A 1 -7.34 -4.44 -14.11
C MET A 1 -6.37 -3.66 -13.24
N SER A 2 -6.85 -2.83 -12.31
CA SER A 2 -5.97 -2.27 -11.28
C SER A 2 -5.38 -3.44 -10.50
N GLY A 3 -4.06 -3.59 -10.50
CA GLY A 3 -3.40 -4.63 -9.70
C GLY A 3 -3.76 -4.46 -8.22
N ASN A 4 -3.61 -5.52 -7.43
CA ASN A 4 -3.75 -5.45 -5.97
C ASN A 4 -2.53 -4.74 -5.33
N VAL A 5 -2.24 -3.55 -5.82
CA VAL A 5 -1.05 -2.76 -5.53
C VAL A 5 -1.43 -1.31 -5.22
N VAL A 6 -0.66 -0.70 -4.34
CA VAL A 6 -0.78 0.71 -3.93
C VAL A 6 0.59 1.35 -4.12
N PRO A 7 0.72 2.42 -4.91
CA PRO A 7 1.99 3.12 -5.02
C PRO A 7 2.41 3.73 -3.68
N ARG A 8 3.68 3.60 -3.29
CA ARG A 8 4.20 4.14 -2.02
C ARG A 8 3.95 5.64 -1.87
N GLU A 9 4.01 6.39 -2.96
CA GLU A 9 3.69 7.82 -2.98
C GLU A 9 2.26 8.13 -2.47
N ARG A 10 1.27 7.26 -2.74
CA ARG A 10 -0.10 7.42 -2.24
C ARG A 10 -0.20 7.17 -0.74
N VAL A 11 0.60 6.23 -0.24
CA VAL A 11 0.74 6.00 1.21
C VAL A 11 1.38 7.23 1.88
N ARG A 12 2.42 7.83 1.26
CA ARG A 12 3.06 9.07 1.72
C ARG A 12 2.12 10.28 1.71
N GLU A 13 1.26 10.39 0.70
CA GLU A 13 0.22 11.42 0.60
C GLU A 13 -0.86 11.27 1.69
N GLY A 14 -0.92 10.14 2.39
CA GLY A 14 -1.88 9.89 3.46
C GLY A 14 -3.30 9.58 2.96
N VAL A 15 -3.50 9.41 1.66
CA VAL A 15 -4.79 9.13 1.04
C VAL A 15 -4.66 7.94 0.11
N VAL A 16 -5.11 6.77 0.59
CA VAL A 16 -5.11 5.53 -0.19
C VAL A 16 -6.55 5.09 -0.41
N GLU A 17 -6.94 4.91 -1.68
CA GLU A 17 -8.14 4.16 -2.03
C GLU A 17 -7.80 2.67 -2.08
N CYS A 18 -8.59 1.84 -1.39
CA CYS A 18 -8.39 0.40 -1.39
C CYS A 18 -8.68 -0.20 -2.77
N PRO A 19 -7.70 -0.84 -3.44
CA PRO A 19 -7.91 -1.45 -4.76
C PRO A 19 -8.98 -2.55 -4.78
N LEU A 20 -9.26 -3.17 -3.62
CA LEU A 20 -10.16 -4.31 -3.51
C LEU A 20 -11.63 -3.93 -3.30
N CYS A 21 -11.90 -2.81 -2.62
CA CYS A 21 -13.27 -2.42 -2.27
C CYS A 21 -13.62 -0.97 -2.62
N GLY A 22 -12.68 -0.21 -3.18
CA GLY A 22 -12.86 1.19 -3.57
C GLY A 22 -13.04 2.16 -2.40
N ARG A 23 -12.92 1.70 -1.15
CA ARG A 23 -13.07 2.58 0.02
C ARG A 23 -11.76 3.28 0.34
N GLN A 24 -11.87 4.54 0.75
CA GLN A 24 -10.74 5.31 1.25
C GLN A 24 -10.26 4.78 2.61
N ILE A 25 -8.95 4.63 2.75
CA ILE A 25 -8.26 4.30 3.98
C ILE A 25 -7.76 5.61 4.57
N ALA A 26 -8.42 6.07 5.64
CA ALA A 26 -7.90 7.16 6.47
C ALA A 26 -6.66 6.66 7.24
N THR A 27 -5.69 7.54 7.47
CA THR A 27 -4.45 7.23 8.20
C THR A 27 -3.75 5.95 7.72
N PRO A 28 -3.40 5.82 6.43
CA PRO A 28 -2.89 4.58 5.84
C PRO A 28 -1.61 4.04 6.52
N VAL A 29 -0.81 4.92 7.14
CA VAL A 29 0.40 4.58 7.90
C VAL A 29 0.09 3.69 9.11
N GLU A 30 -1.07 3.83 9.75
CA GLU A 30 -1.49 2.98 10.87
C GLU A 30 -1.89 1.56 10.43
N HIS A 31 -1.97 1.35 9.12
CA HIS A 31 -2.42 0.12 8.50
C HIS A 31 -1.36 -0.52 7.60
N VAL A 32 -0.14 0.00 7.61
CA VAL A 32 0.98 -0.61 6.89
C VAL A 32 1.40 -1.92 7.56
N LEU A 33 1.83 -2.85 6.73
CA LEU A 33 2.38 -4.13 7.11
C LEU A 33 3.80 -4.22 6.57
N VAL A 34 4.65 -4.82 7.38
CA VAL A 34 6.00 -5.18 6.99
C VAL A 34 6.17 -6.68 7.23
N TYR A 35 6.61 -7.37 6.19
CA TYR A 35 6.91 -8.81 6.19
C TYR A 35 8.41 -9.09 6.29
N SER A 36 9.25 -8.07 6.06
CA SER A 36 10.70 -8.15 6.29
C SER A 36 11.07 -8.01 7.78
N THR A 37 12.34 -8.25 8.10
CA THR A 37 12.87 -8.27 9.48
C THR A 37 13.12 -6.87 10.08
N VAL A 38 12.55 -5.81 9.50
CA VAL A 38 12.72 -4.46 10.04
C VAL A 38 11.94 -4.29 11.35
N GLU A 39 12.51 -3.51 12.26
CA GLU A 39 11.98 -3.33 13.61
C GLU A 39 10.76 -2.40 13.65
N ARG A 40 10.48 -1.64 12.59
CA ARG A 40 9.39 -0.67 12.53
C ARG A 40 8.68 -0.70 11.19
N ALA A 41 7.37 -0.56 11.26
CA ALA A 41 6.50 -0.36 10.11
C ALA A 41 6.18 1.13 9.96
N ASP A 42 6.74 1.74 8.93
CA ASP A 42 6.39 3.07 8.45
C ASP A 42 6.17 3.05 6.93
N VAL A 43 5.97 4.23 6.34
CA VAL A 43 5.69 4.37 4.90
C VAL A 43 6.84 3.90 4.01
N ASP A 44 8.08 4.08 4.48
CA ASP A 44 9.28 3.78 3.70
C ASP A 44 9.62 2.29 3.77
N THR A 45 9.27 1.65 4.89
CA THR A 45 9.47 0.19 5.08
C THR A 45 8.26 -0.65 4.69
N ALA A 46 7.10 -0.04 4.41
CA ALA A 46 5.86 -0.76 4.15
C ALA A 46 5.99 -1.69 2.93
N ASP A 47 5.69 -2.96 3.14
CA ASP A 47 5.57 -3.99 2.10
C ASP A 47 4.12 -4.10 1.61
N ALA A 48 3.15 -3.82 2.48
CA ALA A 48 1.73 -3.88 2.17
C ALA A 48 0.92 -2.93 3.04
N ILE A 49 -0.35 -2.75 2.68
CA ILE A 49 -1.36 -2.04 3.46
C ILE A 49 -2.60 -2.90 3.62
N ARG A 50 -3.13 -2.96 4.84
CA ARG A 50 -4.37 -3.66 5.15
C ARG A 50 -5.54 -2.68 5.19
N CYS A 51 -6.58 -2.91 4.39
CA CYS A 51 -7.78 -2.09 4.46
C CYS A 51 -8.57 -2.39 5.74
N PRO A 52 -8.88 -1.39 6.60
CA PRO A 52 -9.69 -1.61 7.80
C PRO A 52 -11.16 -1.95 7.49
N ALA A 53 -11.66 -1.63 6.29
CA ALA A 53 -13.06 -1.82 5.92
C ALA A 53 -13.35 -3.24 5.37
N CYS A 54 -12.53 -3.73 4.43
CA CYS A 54 -12.71 -5.07 3.85
C CYS A 54 -11.70 -6.10 4.37
N THR A 55 -10.75 -5.68 5.23
CA THR A 55 -9.64 -6.48 5.76
C THR A 55 -8.65 -7.02 4.72
N GLY A 56 -8.86 -6.72 3.44
CA GLY A 56 -7.99 -7.12 2.35
C GLY A 56 -6.63 -6.43 2.39
N VAL A 57 -5.63 -7.09 1.83
CA VAL A 57 -4.23 -6.64 1.83
C VAL A 57 -3.82 -6.32 0.40
N SER A 58 -3.22 -5.16 0.21
CA SER A 58 -2.67 -4.70 -1.08
C SER A 58 -1.18 -4.39 -0.93
N PHE A 59 -0.37 -4.76 -1.93
CA PHE A 59 1.08 -4.60 -1.85
C PHE A 59 1.51 -3.17 -2.12
N VAL A 60 2.47 -2.67 -1.35
CA VAL A 60 3.05 -1.35 -1.59
C VAL A 60 4.20 -1.50 -2.59
N VAL A 61 4.16 -0.72 -3.67
CA VAL A 61 5.16 -0.75 -4.74
C VAL A 61 5.76 0.62 -4.95
N ASP A 62 7.04 0.69 -5.32
CA ASP A 62 7.60 1.90 -5.90
C ASP A 62 7.19 1.98 -7.37
N ARG A 63 6.86 3.18 -7.86
CA ARG A 63 6.52 3.38 -9.28
C ARG A 63 7.66 3.00 -10.24
N SER A 64 8.87 2.75 -9.73
CA SER A 64 10.02 2.32 -10.52
C SER A 64 9.93 0.90 -11.08
N ASP A 65 8.97 0.08 -10.65
CA ASP A 65 8.78 -1.30 -11.13
C ASP A 65 7.67 -1.44 -12.21
N GLY A 66 7.22 -0.32 -12.79
CA GLY A 66 6.03 -0.29 -13.66
C GLY A 66 6.23 0.16 -15.12
N GLU A 67 7.45 0.49 -15.55
CA GLU A 67 7.76 0.79 -16.96
C GLU A 67 8.84 -0.17 -17.46
N GLY A 68 8.42 -1.38 -17.82
CA GLY A 68 9.28 -2.43 -18.32
C GLY A 68 8.55 -3.44 -19.19
N GLU A 69 7.67 -2.99 -20.09
CA GLU A 69 7.23 -3.79 -21.24
C GLU A 69 7.24 -2.89 -22.48
N GLY A 70 8.31 -3.01 -23.28
CA GLY A 70 8.40 -2.53 -24.66
C GLY A 70 8.07 -3.63 -25.66
#